data_AF-A0A962L747-F1
#
_entry.id   AF-A0A962L747-F1
#
_cell.length_a   1.000
_cell.length_b   1.000
_cell.length_c   1.000
_cell.angle_alpha   90.00
_cell.angle_beta   90.00
_cell.angle_gamma   90.00
#
_symmetry.space_group_name_H-M   'P 1'
#
loop_
_entity.id
_entity.type
_entity.pdbx_description
1 polymer ?
#
loop_
_entity_poly.entity_id
_entity_poly.type
_entity_poly.pdbx_seq_one_letter_code
_entity_poly.pdbx_strand_id
1 'polypeptide(L)' 'EPLRTRLRAGDPAEIRIDGHDEVYRGTIRWIAHDASFTPYFALTQHDRSHLSYLAEIVIENGDNLPTGIPVTATFPSL' A
#
# COMPACT_ATOMS: atom_id res chain seq x y z
N GLU A 1 2.94 4.83 -14.94
CA GLU A 1 3.51 6.07 -14.35
C GLU A 1 3.66 5.86 -12.84
N PRO A 2 4.72 6.33 -12.16
CA PRO A 2 4.95 5.97 -10.76
C PRO A 2 3.81 6.49 -9.87
N LEU A 3 3.05 5.57 -9.28
CA LEU A 3 1.92 5.82 -8.36
C LEU A 3 2.27 6.87 -7.29
N ARG A 4 3.53 6.86 -6.83
CA ARG A 4 4.08 7.79 -5.84
C ARG A 4 3.91 9.27 -6.19
N THR A 5 3.98 9.65 -7.46
CA THR A 5 3.89 11.07 -7.88
C THR A 5 2.46 11.61 -7.70
N ARG A 6 1.47 10.72 -7.67
CA ARG A 6 0.05 11.08 -7.59
C ARG A 6 -0.55 10.92 -6.19
N LEU A 7 0.10 10.16 -5.31
CA LEU A 7 -0.35 9.92 -3.94
C LEU A 7 0.24 10.91 -2.92
N ARG A 8 -0.59 11.31 -1.96
CA ARG A 8 -0.28 12.19 -0.83
C ARG A 8 -0.95 11.70 0.45
N ALA A 9 -0.46 12.18 1.58
CA ALA A 9 -1.17 12.04 2.85
C ALA A 9 -2.55 12.72 2.74
N GLY A 10 -3.58 12.06 3.25
CA GLY A 10 -4.99 12.45 3.12
C GLY A 10 -5.73 11.74 1.98
N ASP A 11 -5.03 11.09 1.04
CA ASP A 11 -5.70 10.39 -0.05
C ASP A 11 -6.45 9.15 0.45
N PRO A 12 -7.65 8.87 -0.10
CA PRO A 12 -8.41 7.67 0.25
C PRO A 12 -7.77 6.42 -0.38
N ALA A 13 -7.92 5.30 0.32
CA ALA A 13 -7.50 3.98 -0.11
C ALA A 13 -8.60 2.95 0.19
N GLU A 14 -8.67 1.92 -0.65
CA GLU A 14 -9.45 0.72 -0.37
C GLU A 14 -8.49 -0.40 0.04
N ILE A 15 -8.77 -1.05 1.17
CA ILE A 15 -7.93 -2.07 1.77
C ILE A 15 -8.68 -3.39 1.77
N ARG A 16 -8.10 -4.39 1.12
CA ARG A 16 -8.53 -5.77 1.19
C ARG A 16 -7.57 -6.56 2.05
N ILE A 17 -8.10 -7.35 2.97
CA ILE A 17 -7.33 -8.18 3.90
C ILE A 17 -7.47 -9.63 3.45
N ASP A 18 -6.36 -10.34 3.31
CA ASP A 18 -6.43 -11.73 2.87
C ASP A 18 -7.16 -12.59 3.92
N GLY A 19 -8.18 -13.32 3.47
CA GLY A 19 -9.08 -14.10 4.34
C GLY A 19 -10.35 -13.37 4.79
N HIS A 20 -10.53 -12.10 4.42
CA HIS A 20 -11.78 -11.35 4.60
C HIS A 20 -12.35 -10.94 3.23
N ASP A 21 -13.65 -11.13 3.02
CA ASP A 21 -14.34 -10.72 1.78
C ASP A 21 -14.70 -9.23 1.76
N GLU A 22 -14.54 -8.55 2.90
CA GLU A 22 -14.88 -7.14 3.06
C GLU A 22 -13.77 -6.22 2.54
N VAL A 23 -14.19 -5.09 1.95
CA VAL A 23 -13.31 -3.98 1.56
C VAL A 23 -13.42 -2.89 2.61
N TYR A 24 -12.28 -2.53 3.20
CA TYR A 24 -12.18 -1.50 4.21
C TYR A 24 -11.78 -0.18 3.57
N ARG A 25 -12.31 0.93 4.07
CA ARG A 25 -11.85 2.26 3.72
C ARG A 25 -10.66 2.63 4.59
N GLY A 26 -9.70 3.31 4.00
CA GLY A 26 -8.57 3.87 4.73
C GLY A 26 -8.13 5.20 4.16
N THR A 27 -7.31 5.89 4.92
CA THR A 27 -6.69 7.16 4.52
C THR A 27 -5.19 7.06 4.67
N ILE A 28 -4.44 7.50 3.65
CA ILE A 28 -2.99 7.58 3.74
C ILE A 28 -2.63 8.60 4.83
N ARG A 29 -1.95 8.14 5.89
CA ARG A 29 -1.44 9.02 6.94
C ARG A 29 -0.09 9.60 6.57
N TRP A 30 0.77 8.78 5.97
CA TRP A 30 2.14 9.14 5.68
C TRP A 30 2.70 8.30 4.54
N ILE A 31 3.60 8.90 3.75
CA ILE A 31 4.39 8.22 2.72
C ILE A 31 5.84 8.63 2.89
N ALA A 32 6.75 7.67 2.82
CA ALA A 32 8.18 7.92 2.83
C ALA A 32 8.59 8.89 1.70
N HIS A 33 9.48 9.80 2.05
CA HIS A 33 10.09 10.71 1.09
C HIS A 33 11.07 9.94 0.18
N ASP A 34 11.87 9.07 0.80
CA ASP A 34 12.89 8.28 0.11
C ASP A 34 12.34 6.90 -0.26
N ALA A 35 12.70 6.46 -1.46
CA ALA A 35 12.37 5.10 -1.90
C ALA A 35 13.21 4.09 -1.10
N SER A 36 12.56 3.05 -0.61
CA SER A 36 13.25 1.85 -0.18
C SER A 36 13.43 0.92 -1.38
N PHE A 37 14.66 0.45 -1.58
CA PHE A 37 14.92 -0.64 -2.51
C PHE A 37 14.57 -1.95 -1.81
N THR A 38 13.34 -2.43 -1.98
CA THR A 38 12.93 -3.77 -1.52
C THR A 38 12.79 -4.68 -2.74
N PRO A 39 13.87 -5.31 -3.22
CA PRO A 39 13.77 -6.30 -4.28
C PRO A 39 13.18 -7.58 -3.64
N TYR A 40 11.86 -7.70 -3.66
CA TYR A 40 11.23 -9.01 -3.53
C TYR A 40 10.87 -9.48 -4.93
N PHE A 41 11.63 -10.46 -5.42
CA PHE A 41 11.29 -11.57 -6.32
C PHE A 41 12.57 -12.05 -7.00
N ALA A 42 12.68 -13.37 -7.12
CA ALA A 42 13.82 -14.06 -7.71
C ALA A 42 14.22 -13.44 -9.05
N LEU A 43 15.53 -13.31 -9.25
CA LEU A 43 16.15 -12.67 -10.42
C LEU A 43 15.50 -13.09 -11.75
N THR A 44 14.87 -12.15 -12.42
CA THR A 44 15.08 -12.01 -13.87
C THR A 44 15.77 -10.66 -14.09
N GLN A 45 16.72 -10.64 -15.04
CA GLN A 45 17.63 -9.52 -15.29
C GLN A 45 16.94 -8.25 -15.82
N HIS A 46 15.60 -8.24 -15.88
CA HIS A 46 14.78 -7.23 -16.54
C HIS A 46 14.11 -6.22 -15.59
N ASP A 47 13.87 -6.55 -14.31
CA ASP A 47 13.03 -5.72 -13.41
C ASP A 47 13.79 -5.00 -12.27
N ARG A 48 15.01 -4.53 -12.53
CA ARG A 48 15.92 -3.97 -11.49
C ARG A 48 15.62 -2.54 -11.01
N SER A 49 14.59 -1.85 -11.51
CA SER A 49 14.37 -0.42 -11.21
C SER A 49 13.06 -0.08 -10.50
N HIS A 50 12.38 -1.06 -9.89
CA HIS A 50 11.15 -0.79 -9.17
C HIS A 50 11.47 -0.17 -7.80
N LEU A 51 11.14 1.11 -7.65
CA LEU A 51 11.19 1.82 -6.37
C LEU A 51 9.95 1.47 -5.54
N SER A 52 10.15 1.13 -4.27
CA SER A 52 9.06 0.95 -3.31
C SER A 52 9.10 2.06 -2.28
N TYR A 53 7.93 2.53 -1.84
CA TYR A 53 7.83 3.58 -0.83
C TYR A 53 7.00 3.04 0.33
N LEU A 54 7.52 3.17 1.55
CA LEU A 54 6.75 2.82 2.74
C LEU A 54 5.60 3.82 2.89
N ALA A 55 4.39 3.32 3.14
CA ALA A 55 3.23 4.13 3.42
C ALA A 55 2.51 3.59 4.65
N GLU A 56 1.97 4.49 5.46
CA GLU A 56 1.07 4.16 6.56
C GLU A 56 -0.35 4.56 6.16
N ILE A 57 -1.28 3.61 6.26
CA ILE A 57 -2.70 3.84 5.97
C ILE A 57 -3.47 3.55 7.25
N VAL A 58 -4.30 4.50 7.66
CA VAL A 58 -5.23 4.33 8.79
C VAL A 58 -6.52 3.75 8.24
N ILE A 59 -6.89 2.57 8.72
CA ILE A 59 -8.13 1.86 8.34
C ILE A 59 -9.28 2.34 9.22
N GLU A 60 -10.42 2.65 8.60
CA GLU A 60 -11.66 2.99 9.30
C GLU A 60 -12.32 1.72 9.88
N ASN A 61 -12.78 1.79 11.13
CA ASN A 61 -13.45 0.68 11.85
C ASN A 61 -12.63 -0.64 11.90
N GLY A 62 -11.30 -0.52 11.96
CA GLY A 62 -10.38 -1.66 11.95
C GLY A 62 -10.10 -2.31 13.30
N ASP A 63 -10.84 -1.99 14.37
CA ASP A 63 -10.49 -2.37 15.75
C ASP A 63 -10.42 -3.89 16.00
N ASN A 64 -11.16 -4.68 15.21
CA ASN A 64 -11.20 -6.14 15.31
C ASN A 64 -10.32 -6.84 14.27
N LEU A 65 -9.49 -6.09 13.54
CA LEU A 65 -8.66 -6.67 12.50
C LEU A 65 -7.45 -7.42 13.10
N PRO A 66 -7.18 -8.64 12.64
CA PRO A 66 -6.00 -9.38 13.06
C PRO A 66 -4.72 -8.69 12.59
N THR A 67 -3.71 -8.64 13.46
CA THR A 67 -2.40 -8.09 13.13
C THR A 67 -1.52 -9.13 12.43
N GLY A 68 -0.68 -8.69 11.49
CA GLY A 68 0.29 -9.56 10.82
C GLY A 68 -0.26 -10.32 9.61
N ILE A 69 -1.47 -9.98 9.15
CA ILE A 69 -2.05 -10.51 7.92
C ILE A 69 -1.67 -9.62 6.72
N PRO A 70 -1.32 -10.21 5.56
CA PRO A 70 -1.12 -9.45 4.33
C PRO A 70 -2.38 -8.66 3.92
N VAL A 71 -2.14 -7.46 3.38
CA VAL A 71 -3.19 -6.59 2.88
C VAL A 71 -2.84 -6.08 1.49
N THR A 72 -3.87 -5.81 0.69
CA THR A 72 -3.74 -5.14 -0.60
C THR A 72 -4.41 -3.76 -0.51
N ALA A 73 -3.67 -2.71 -0.87
CA ALA A 73 -4.21 -1.36 -0.98
C ALA A 73 -4.44 -1.00 -2.45
N THR A 74 -5.64 -0.51 -2.78
CA THR A 74 -6.01 0.00 -4.10
C THR A 74 -6.43 1.45 -4.00
N PHE A 75 -6.18 2.21 -5.06
CA PHE A 75 -6.49 3.64 -5.17
C PHE A 75 -7.35 3.85 -6.41
N PRO A 76 -8.68 3.61 -6.34
CA PRO A 76 -9.55 3.56 -7.52
C PRO A 76 -9.69 4.90 -8.25
N SER A 77 -9.37 6.00 -7.57
CA SER A 77 -9.42 7.37 -8.09
C SER A 77 -8.16 7.81 -8.85
N LEU A 78 -7.21 6.89 -9.13
CA LEU A 78 -5.92 7.17 -9.76
C LEU A 78 -5.72 6.57 -11.16
#